data_AF-A0A7V2S9H8-F1
#
_entry.id   AF-A0A7V2S9H8-F1
#
_cell.length_a   1.000
_cell.length_b   1.000
_cell.length_c   1.000
_cell.angle_alpha   90.00
_cell.angle_beta   90.00
_cell.angle_gamma   90.00
#
_symmetry.space_group_name_H-M   'P 1'
#
loop_
_entity.id
_entity.type
_entity.pdbx_description
1 polymer ?
#
loop_
_entity_poly.entity_id
_entity_poly.type
_entity_poly.pdbx_seq_one_letter_code
_entity_poly.pdbx_strand_id
1 'polypeptide(L)' 'VTPEQFENYRQIGLKKGFKEVVSGAFVRSSYRAERVLEMNNCGL' A
#
# COMPACT_ATOMS: atom_id res chain seq x y z
N VAL A 1 -1.67 7.92 -12.62
CA VAL A 1 -2.33 7.65 -11.32
C VAL A 1 -1.86 8.72 -10.36
N THR A 2 -2.77 9.50 -9.78
CA THR A 2 -2.44 10.55 -8.80
C THR A 2 -2.17 9.92 -7.42
N PRO A 3 -1.49 10.63 -6.50
CA PRO A 3 -1.32 10.17 -5.12
C PRO A 3 -2.65 9.79 -4.44
N GLU A 4 -3.70 10.59 -4.65
CA GLU A 4 -5.05 10.33 -4.13
C GLU A 4 -5.66 9.03 -4.68
N GLN A 5 -5.43 8.71 -5.96
CA GLN A 5 -5.88 7.45 -6.54
C GLN A 5 -5.16 6.25 -5.90
N PHE A 6 -3.87 6.37 -5.57
CA PHE A 6 -3.15 5.29 -4.87
C PHE A 6 -3.71 5.03 -3.47
N GLU A 7 -4.08 6.09 -2.74
CA GLU A 7 -4.72 5.94 -1.42
C GLU A 7 -6.08 5.23 -1.56
N ASN A 8 -6.88 5.61 -2.56
CA ASN A 8 -8.14 4.92 -2.83
C ASN A 8 -7.94 3.43 -3.14
N TYR A 9 -6.91 3.06 -3.92
CA TYR A 9 -6.60 1.65 -4.19
C TYR A 9 -6.18 0.89 -2.94
N ARG A 10 -5.41 1.53 -2.05
CA ARG A 10 -5.06 0.96 -0.74
C ARG A 10 -6.32 0.65 0.06
N GLN A 11 -7.22 1.61 0.18
CA GLN A 11 -8.49 1.43 0.89
C GLN A 11 -9.37 0.33 0.28
N ILE A 12 -9.42 0.22 -1.05
CA ILE A 12 -10.16 -0.84 -1.73
C ILE A 12 -9.58 -2.22 -1.40
N GLY A 13 -8.25 -2.37 -1.41
CA GLY A 13 -7.61 -3.63 -1.06
C GLY A 13 -7.81 -4.01 0.41
N LEU A 14 -7.71 -3.05 1.33
CA LEU A 14 -8.02 -3.28 2.75
C LEU A 14 -9.47 -3.75 2.93
N LYS A 15 -10.44 -3.11 2.26
CA LYS A 15 -11.85 -3.53 2.28
C LYS A 15 -12.11 -4.91 1.67
N LYS A 16 -11.23 -5.38 0.78
CA LYS A 16 -11.29 -6.73 0.19
C LYS A 16 -10.74 -7.82 1.12
N GLY A 17 -10.20 -7.46 2.29
CA GLY A 17 -9.71 -8.41 3.29
C GLY A 17 -8.20 -8.66 3.24
N PHE A 18 -7.43 -7.90 2.46
CA PHE A 18 -5.97 -7.94 2.56
C PHE A 18 -5.52 -7.36 3.90
N LYS A 19 -4.56 -8.04 4.56
CA LYS A 19 -4.06 -7.64 5.89
C LYS A 19 -3.36 -6.29 5.87
N GLU A 20 -2.56 -6.01 4.85
CA GLU A 20 -2.01 -4.69 4.54
C GLU A 20 -1.91 -4.54 3.02
N VAL A 21 -2.02 -3.29 2.56
CA VAL A 21 -1.83 -2.93 1.15
C VAL A 21 -0.86 -1.76 1.07
N VAL A 22 0.22 -1.93 0.31
CA VAL A 22 1.20 -0.88 0.02
C VAL A 22 0.91 -0.31 -1.38
N SER A 23 0.71 1.00 -1.48
CA SER A 23 0.27 1.67 -2.71
C SER A 23 0.98 3.00 -2.92
N GLY A 24 1.59 3.18 -4.10
CA GLY A 24 2.32 4.40 -4.46
C GLY A 24 3.04 4.26 -5.82
N ALA A 25 3.43 5.38 -6.43
CA ALA A 25 3.94 5.40 -7.80
C ALA A 25 5.21 4.54 -8.03
N PHE A 26 6.07 4.45 -7.02
CA PHE A 26 7.34 3.71 -7.09
C PHE A 26 7.30 2.35 -6.37
N VAL A 27 6.14 1.95 -5.83
CA VAL A 27 6.01 0.67 -5.14
C VAL A 27 6.24 -0.47 -6.13
N ARG A 28 6.96 -1.49 -5.69
CA ARG A 28 7.27 -2.74 -6.39
C ARG A 28 7.11 -3.89 -5.42
N SER A 29 7.05 -5.13 -5.91
CA SER A 29 6.79 -6.32 -5.09
C SER A 29 7.77 -6.50 -3.92
N SER A 30 9.03 -6.11 -4.10
CA SER A 30 10.08 -6.16 -3.07
C SER A 30 10.25 -4.85 -2.28
N TYR A 31 9.49 -3.80 -2.59
CA TYR A 31 9.67 -2.48 -1.99
C TYR A 31 9.36 -2.53 -0.49
N ARG A 32 10.40 -2.36 0.34
CA ARG A 32 10.31 -2.37 1.81
C ARG A 32 9.48 -3.55 2.34
N ALA A 33 9.64 -4.73 1.72
CA ALA A 33 8.84 -5.91 2.02
C ALA A 33 8.93 -6.31 3.50
N GLU A 34 10.08 -6.02 4.14
CA GLU A 34 10.32 -6.24 5.57
C GLU A 34 9.43 -5.37 6.49
N ARG A 35 8.88 -4.27 5.98
CA ARG A 35 8.05 -3.31 6.74
C ARG A 35 6.56 -3.39 6.43
N VAL A 36 6.14 -4.27 5.52
CA VAL A 36 4.74 -4.38 5.10
C VAL A 36 3.80 -4.66 6.28
N LEU A 37 4.28 -5.30 7.35
CA LEU A 37 3.45 -5.59 8.52
C LEU A 37 3.42 -4.47 9.57
N GLU A 38 4.07 -3.32 9.32
CA GLU A 38 3.99 -2.13 10.18
C GLU A 38 2.67 -1.35 10.01
N MET A 39 1.81 -1.73 9.05
CA MET A 39 0.48 -1.14 8.81
C MET A 39 0.48 0.37 8.50
N ASN A 40 1.62 0.90 8.05
CA ASN A 40 1.87 2.31 7.82
C ASN A 40 2.19 2.62 6.34
N ASN A 41 1.71 1.80 5.40
CA ASN A 41 2.03 1.92 3.97
C ASN A 41 3.55 1.96 3.69
N CYS A 42 4.36 1.26 4.49
CA CYS A 42 5.83 1.31 4.47
C CYS A 42 6.43 2.71 4.66
N GLY A 43 5.70 3.63 5.32
CA GLY A 43 6.12 5.00 5.61
C GLY A 43 6.03 5.95 4.40
N LEU A 44 5.10 5.68 3.49
CA LEU A 44 4.76 6.54 2.36
C LEU A 44 3.72 7.61 2.72
#